data_AF-A0A2D6Q513-F1
#
_entry.id   AF-A0A2D6Q513-F1
#
_cell.length_a   1.000
_cell.length_b   1.000
_cell.length_c   1.000
_cell.angle_alpha   90.00
_cell.angle_beta   90.00
_cell.angle_gamma   90.00
#
_symmetry.space_group_name_H-M   'P 1'
#
loop_
_entity.id
_entity.type
_entity.pdbx_description
1 polymer ?
#
loop_
_entity_poly.entity_id
_entity_poly.type
_entity_poly.pdbx_seq_one_letter_code
_entity_poly.pdbx_strand_id
1 'polypeptide(L)'
;MKRYQRVVVGGLLIAGSLGLFGCSDDTPTVTNKVKLGMGQPYVAVGDVTGDGKRDIVYGDKKGVHYLENLGDGKFDEPVKVGGDYNLGHGQIPVAVGDVTGDGLEDIVIGKKSGISVLENQGEGKFKPLE
;
A
#
# COMPACT_ATOMS: atom_id res chain seq x y z
N MET A 1 26.74 14.47 -4.66
CA MET A 1 26.33 14.13 -3.28
C MET A 1 25.03 13.34 -3.39
N LYS A 2 25.08 12.01 -3.16
CA LYS A 2 23.90 11.15 -3.33
C LYS A 2 22.95 11.39 -2.15
N ARG A 3 21.77 11.93 -2.41
CA ARG A 3 20.71 12.08 -1.41
C ARG A 3 20.00 10.73 -1.31
N TYR A 4 20.11 10.08 -0.16
CA TYR A 4 19.29 8.92 0.15
C TYR A 4 17.87 9.43 0.46
N GLN A 5 16.89 9.08 -0.38
CA GLN A 5 15.49 9.26 -0.03
C GLN A 5 15.15 8.31 1.14
N ARG A 6 14.41 8.85 2.11
CA ARG A 6 13.92 8.10 3.26
C ARG A 6 12.93 7.06 2.76
N VAL A 7 13.25 5.78 2.93
CA VAL A 7 12.27 4.70 2.85
C VAL A 7 11.32 4.90 4.04
N VAL A 8 10.07 5.27 3.78
CA VAL A 8 9.01 5.19 4.77
C VAL A 8 8.71 3.71 4.94
N VAL A 9 9.24 3.10 6.00
CA VAL A 9 8.79 1.77 6.43
C VAL A 9 7.38 1.98 6.97
N GLY A 10 6.37 1.60 6.19
CA GLY A 10 4.97 1.57 6.60
C GLY A 10 4.85 0.85 7.94
N GLY A 11 4.27 1.54 8.92
CA GLY A 11 4.28 1.16 10.32
C GLY A 11 3.78 -0.26 10.56
N LEU A 12 4.59 -1.03 11.28
CA LEU A 12 4.18 -2.27 11.92
C LEU A 12 3.18 -1.94 13.03
N LEU A 13 1.94 -2.40 12.89
CA LEU A 13 0.96 -2.43 13.98
C LEU A 13 1.41 -3.45 15.03
N ILE A 14 2.27 -3.03 15.97
CA ILE A 14 2.42 -3.73 17.25
C ILE A 14 1.33 -3.18 18.16
N ALA A 15 0.55 -4.08 18.77
CA ALA A 15 -0.48 -3.71 19.74
C ALA A 15 0.09 -2.79 20.83
N GLY A 16 -0.44 -1.57 20.93
CA GLY A 16 -0.15 -0.63 22.02
C GLY A 16 0.40 0.72 21.53
N SER A 17 -0.46 1.74 21.55
CA SER A 17 -0.19 3.17 21.32
C SER A 17 0.17 3.61 19.89
N LEU A 18 -0.73 4.45 19.38
CA LEU A 18 -0.67 5.20 18.12
C LEU A 18 0.36 6.34 18.25
N GLY A 19 1.46 6.25 17.50
CA GLY A 19 2.37 7.37 17.25
C GLY A 19 2.40 7.67 15.76
N LEU A 20 1.50 8.53 15.30
CA LEU A 20 1.50 9.04 13.93
C LEU A 20 2.60 10.11 13.85
N PHE A 21 3.72 9.84 13.16
CA PHE A 21 4.68 10.90 12.82
C PHE A 21 4.41 11.39 11.41
N GLY A 22 3.69 12.52 11.32
CA GLY A 22 3.44 13.28 10.11
C GLY A 22 2.68 14.54 10.48
N CYS A 23 3.31 15.70 10.30
CA CYS A 23 2.85 17.02 10.71
C CYS A 23 1.56 17.46 9.99
N SER A 24 0.43 17.44 10.71
CA SER A 24 -0.69 18.39 10.63
C SER A 24 -1.66 18.05 11.77
N ASP A 25 -2.02 19.04 12.60
CA ASP A 25 -2.86 18.92 13.81
C ASP A 25 -4.35 18.60 13.56
N ASP A 26 -4.65 17.84 12.53
CA ASP A 26 -6.01 17.34 12.30
C ASP A 26 -6.05 15.87 12.71
N THR A 27 -6.65 15.58 13.86
CA THR A 27 -7.05 14.20 14.18
C THR A 27 -8.25 13.84 13.31
N PRO A 28 -8.12 13.03 12.24
CA PRO A 28 -9.28 12.63 11.47
C PRO A 28 -10.15 11.69 12.33
N THR A 29 -11.37 12.11 12.62
CA THR A 29 -12.40 11.19 13.14
C THR A 29 -12.69 10.13 12.08
N VAL A 30 -12.17 8.91 12.29
CA VAL A 30 -12.45 7.76 11.43
C VAL A 30 -13.90 7.31 11.64
N THR A 31 -14.80 7.75 10.76
CA THR A 31 -16.25 7.42 10.80
C THR A 31 -16.59 6.13 10.04
N ASN A 32 -15.70 5.63 9.18
CA ASN A 32 -15.93 4.39 8.41
C ASN A 32 -14.98 3.28 8.86
N LYS A 33 -15.45 2.38 9.72
CA LYS A 33 -14.74 1.14 10.05
C LYS A 33 -14.97 0.12 8.92
N VAL A 34 -14.00 -0.08 8.05
CA VAL A 34 -14.02 -1.22 7.11
C VAL A 34 -13.69 -2.49 7.90
N LYS A 35 -14.64 -3.41 8.01
CA LYS A 35 -14.45 -4.70 8.70
C LYS A 35 -13.72 -5.67 7.78
N LEU A 36 -12.39 -5.74 7.94
CA LEU A 36 -11.56 -6.75 7.30
C LEU A 36 -11.61 -8.03 8.16
N GLY A 37 -11.86 -9.20 7.55
CA GLY A 37 -12.06 -10.48 8.25
C GLY A 37 -10.84 -10.98 9.05
N MET A 38 -10.96 -12.15 9.69
CA MET A 38 -9.86 -12.72 10.51
C MET A 38 -8.59 -12.96 9.69
N GLY A 39 -7.47 -12.41 10.18
CA GLY A 39 -6.18 -12.32 9.48
C GLY A 39 -5.95 -10.89 8.99
N GLN A 40 -5.46 -10.00 9.85
CA GLN A 40 -5.24 -8.57 9.55
C GLN A 40 -4.43 -8.39 8.25
N PRO A 41 -5.02 -7.85 7.17
CA PRO A 41 -4.26 -7.62 5.94
C PRO A 41 -3.18 -6.57 6.19
N TYR A 42 -2.03 -6.72 5.53
CA TYR A 42 -1.08 -5.62 5.47
C TYR A 42 -1.68 -4.55 4.58
N VAL A 43 -1.72 -3.32 5.09
CA VAL A 43 -2.28 -2.17 4.41
C VAL A 43 -1.19 -1.10 4.30
N ALA A 44 -1.11 -0.50 3.12
CA ALA A 44 -0.30 0.67 2.83
C ALA A 44 -1.19 1.73 2.18
N VAL A 45 -0.71 2.98 2.20
CA VAL A 45 -1.43 4.13 1.65
C VAL A 45 -0.46 4.89 0.74
N GLY A 46 -0.92 5.25 -0.46
CA GLY A 46 -0.11 5.93 -1.45
C GLY A 46 -0.92 6.37 -2.68
N ASP A 47 -0.38 7.28 -3.48
CA ASP A 47 -0.99 7.71 -4.75
C ASP A 47 -0.57 6.75 -5.86
N VAL A 48 -1.24 5.59 -5.91
CA VAL A 48 -0.88 4.51 -6.83
C VAL A 48 -1.63 4.62 -8.16
N THR A 49 -2.66 5.45 -8.22
CA THR A 49 -3.38 5.81 -9.45
C THR A 49 -2.74 7.00 -10.18
N GLY A 50 -2.01 7.86 -9.48
CA GLY A 50 -1.41 9.08 -10.01
C GLY A 50 -2.39 10.25 -10.12
N ASP A 51 -3.52 10.19 -9.41
CA ASP A 51 -4.58 11.21 -9.46
C ASP A 51 -4.38 12.33 -8.41
N GLY A 52 -3.33 12.24 -7.61
CA GLY A 52 -3.01 13.19 -6.54
C GLY A 52 -3.69 12.88 -5.21
N LYS A 53 -4.49 11.82 -5.11
CA LYS A 53 -5.12 11.36 -3.86
C LYS A 53 -4.45 10.10 -3.36
N ARG A 54 -4.57 9.89 -2.05
CA ARG A 54 -4.00 8.72 -1.38
C ARG A 54 -4.99 7.56 -1.46
N ASP A 55 -4.62 6.54 -2.22
CA ASP A 55 -5.30 5.26 -2.36
C ASP A 55 -4.92 4.29 -1.23
N ILE A 56 -5.69 3.21 -1.09
CA ILE A 56 -5.41 2.12 -0.14
C ILE A 56 -4.88 0.92 -0.90
N VAL A 57 -3.72 0.40 -0.53
CA VAL A 57 -3.16 -0.85 -1.05
C VAL A 57 -3.19 -1.91 0.04
N TYR A 58 -3.65 -3.11 -0.28
CA TYR A 58 -3.63 -4.22 0.68
C TYR A 58 -3.30 -5.55 0.02
N GLY A 59 -2.71 -6.43 0.83
CA GLY A 59 -2.40 -7.80 0.44
C GLY A 59 -3.26 -8.82 1.18
N ASP A 60 -3.89 -9.73 0.45
CA ASP A 60 -4.67 -10.84 0.98
C ASP A 60 -4.29 -12.18 0.32
N LYS A 61 -4.95 -13.27 0.71
CA LYS A 61 -4.70 -14.61 0.15
C LYS A 61 -4.93 -14.71 -1.37
N LYS A 62 -5.65 -13.76 -1.98
CA LYS A 62 -5.98 -13.75 -3.41
C LYS A 62 -5.01 -12.91 -4.22
N GLY A 63 -4.19 -12.08 -3.57
CA GLY A 63 -3.21 -11.23 -4.23
C GLY A 63 -3.04 -9.87 -3.56
N VAL A 64 -2.52 -8.93 -4.33
CA VAL A 64 -2.41 -7.52 -3.95
C VAL A 64 -3.44 -6.73 -4.72
N HIS A 65 -4.13 -5.85 -4.02
CA HIS A 65 -5.20 -5.01 -4.55
C HIS A 65 -4.99 -3.56 -4.12
N TYR A 66 -5.55 -2.62 -4.87
CA TYR A 66 -5.76 -1.26 -4.40
C TYR A 66 -7.23 -0.87 -4.43
N LEU A 67 -7.62 0.12 -3.63
CA LEU A 67 -8.89 0.83 -3.72
C LEU A 67 -8.60 2.29 -4.07
N GLU A 68 -9.15 2.74 -5.19
CA GLU A 68 -9.03 4.13 -5.63
C GLU A 68 -9.79 5.05 -4.68
N ASN A 69 -9.17 6.15 -4.29
CA ASN A 69 -9.79 7.17 -3.45
C ASN A 69 -10.65 8.11 -4.31
N LEU A 70 -11.98 8.01 -4.15
CA LEU A 70 -12.92 8.85 -4.88
C LEU A 70 -13.11 10.24 -4.23
N GLY A 71 -12.46 10.50 -3.09
CA GLY A 71 -12.68 11.68 -2.26
C GLY A 71 -13.79 11.49 -1.22
N ASP A 72 -13.89 12.43 -0.27
CA ASP A 72 -14.93 12.45 0.77
C ASP A 72 -15.06 11.13 1.57
N GLY A 73 -13.94 10.42 1.77
CA GLY A 73 -13.89 9.15 2.47
C GLY A 73 -14.55 7.97 1.74
N LYS A 74 -14.75 8.10 0.42
CA LYS A 74 -15.25 7.04 -0.46
C LYS A 74 -14.11 6.38 -1.22
N PHE A 75 -14.24 5.08 -1.45
CA PHE A 75 -13.29 4.28 -2.21
C PHE A 75 -14.03 3.45 -3.25
N ASP A 76 -13.43 3.24 -4.42
CA ASP A 76 -13.98 2.37 -5.45
C ASP A 76 -13.79 0.88 -5.11
N GLU A 77 -14.35 0.00 -5.94
CA GLU A 77 -14.18 -1.44 -5.85
C GLU A 77 -12.69 -1.85 -5.96
N PRO A 78 -12.25 -2.88 -5.22
CA PRO A 78 -10.84 -3.29 -5.24
C PRO A 78 -10.36 -3.74 -6.63
N VAL A 79 -9.24 -3.18 -7.08
CA VAL A 79 -8.57 -3.56 -8.32
C VAL A 79 -7.37 -4.45 -7.99
N LYS A 80 -7.36 -5.67 -8.54
CA LYS A 80 -6.26 -6.63 -8.36
C LYS A 80 -5.08 -6.28 -9.27
N VAL A 81 -3.90 -6.09 -8.68
CA VAL A 81 -2.68 -5.66 -9.41
C VAL A 81 -1.53 -6.66 -9.33
N GLY A 82 -1.61 -7.65 -8.44
CA GLY A 82 -0.60 -8.71 -8.31
C GLY A 82 -1.22 -10.02 -7.83
N GLY A 83 -0.62 -11.15 -8.21
CA GLY A 83 -1.17 -12.48 -7.92
C GLY A 83 -0.12 -13.57 -7.75
N ASP A 84 -0.47 -14.57 -6.93
CA ASP A 84 0.27 -15.82 -6.66
C ASP A 84 1.65 -15.69 -6.02
N TYR A 85 1.80 -14.81 -5.05
CA TYR A 85 3.00 -14.77 -4.19
C TYR A 85 3.10 -15.95 -3.21
N ASN A 86 2.06 -16.81 -3.16
CA ASN A 86 1.94 -18.08 -2.43
C ASN A 86 2.77 -18.14 -1.14
N LEU A 87 2.45 -17.27 -0.19
CA LEU A 87 3.21 -17.11 1.06
C LEU A 87 2.90 -18.18 2.12
N GLY A 88 2.07 -19.17 1.82
CA GLY A 88 1.69 -20.26 2.73
C GLY A 88 0.79 -19.85 3.92
N HIS A 89 0.77 -18.56 4.29
CA HIS A 89 0.07 -18.05 5.47
C HIS A 89 -1.09 -17.07 5.16
N GLY A 90 -1.37 -16.82 3.88
CA GLY A 90 -2.58 -16.11 3.44
C GLY A 90 -2.58 -14.57 3.59
N GLN A 91 -1.47 -13.96 4.00
CA GLN A 91 -1.32 -12.51 4.10
C GLN A 91 -0.09 -12.06 3.32
N ILE A 92 -0.22 -10.98 2.55
CA ILE A 92 0.84 -10.49 1.66
C ILE A 92 1.33 -9.12 2.18
N PRO A 93 2.55 -9.04 2.75
CA PRO A 93 3.14 -7.78 3.16
C PRO A 93 3.30 -6.84 1.98
N VAL A 94 2.79 -5.62 2.11
CA VAL A 94 2.86 -4.57 1.10
C VAL A 94 3.43 -3.28 1.68
N ALA A 95 4.18 -2.55 0.86
CA ALA A 95 4.58 -1.16 1.08
C ALA A 95 4.40 -0.38 -0.23
N VAL A 96 4.30 0.94 -0.15
CA VAL A 96 4.10 1.82 -1.31
C VAL A 96 5.13 2.95 -1.28
N GLY A 97 5.67 3.29 -2.46
CA GLY A 97 6.55 4.42 -2.66
C GLY A 97 7.26 4.37 -4.01
N ASP A 98 7.73 5.52 -4.49
CA ASP A 98 8.52 5.64 -5.72
C ASP A 98 9.92 5.00 -5.53
N VAL A 99 10.07 3.74 -5.94
CA VAL A 99 11.33 3.00 -5.81
C VAL A 99 12.11 2.95 -7.12
N THR A 100 11.44 3.19 -8.24
CA THR A 100 12.07 3.29 -9.57
C THR A 100 12.64 4.68 -9.86
N GLY A 101 12.15 5.72 -9.18
CA GLY A 101 12.58 7.11 -9.33
C GLY A 101 11.94 7.82 -10.52
N ASP A 102 10.80 7.32 -11.03
CA ASP A 102 10.08 7.88 -12.17
C ASP A 102 8.99 8.90 -11.75
N GLY A 103 8.79 9.07 -10.44
CA GLY A 103 7.80 9.96 -9.87
C GLY A 103 6.43 9.34 -9.64
N LEU A 104 6.25 8.04 -9.90
CA LEU A 104 5.04 7.27 -9.61
C LEU A 104 5.27 6.37 -8.40
N GLU A 105 4.28 6.24 -7.51
CA GLU A 105 4.43 5.34 -6.36
C GLU A 105 4.23 3.88 -6.78
N ASP A 106 5.29 3.09 -6.60
CA ASP A 106 5.32 1.65 -6.87
C ASP A 106 4.80 0.84 -5.67
N ILE A 107 4.47 -0.44 -5.90
CA ILE A 107 4.07 -1.36 -4.84
C ILE A 107 5.18 -2.37 -4.58
N VAL A 108 5.66 -2.42 -3.32
CA VAL A 108 6.70 -3.34 -2.87
C VAL A 108 6.06 -4.48 -2.07
N ILE A 109 6.44 -5.71 -2.41
CA ILE A 109 5.84 -6.93 -1.87
C ILE A 109 6.90 -7.75 -1.18
N GLY A 110 6.71 -7.97 0.12
CA GLY A 110 7.56 -8.83 0.93
C GLY A 110 7.17 -10.31 0.76
N LYS A 111 8.14 -11.16 0.42
CA LYS A 111 7.94 -12.60 0.23
C LYS A 111 9.00 -13.40 0.97
N LYS A 112 8.71 -14.69 1.22
CA LYS A 112 9.70 -15.60 1.82
C LYS A 112 10.98 -15.69 0.97
N SER A 113 10.87 -15.58 -0.35
CA SER A 113 11.99 -15.64 -1.29
C SER A 113 12.72 -14.30 -1.48
N GLY A 114 12.26 -13.20 -0.88
CA GLY A 114 12.84 -11.88 -1.06
C GLY A 114 11.79 -10.80 -1.27
N ILE A 115 12.13 -9.80 -2.09
CA ILE A 115 11.26 -8.66 -2.40
C ILE A 115 10.85 -8.75 -3.88
N SER A 116 9.60 -8.43 -4.18
CA SER A 116 9.18 -8.09 -5.55
C SER A 116 8.62 -6.68 -5.59
N VAL A 117 8.80 -6.03 -6.72
CA VAL A 117 8.24 -4.70 -6.98
C VAL A 117 7.26 -4.81 -8.13
N LEU A 118 6.10 -4.20 -7.97
CA LEU A 118 5.18 -3.89 -9.05
C LEU A 118 5.43 -2.43 -9.44
N GLU A 119 6.06 -2.26 -10.60
CA GLU A 119 6.33 -0.96 -11.20
C GLU A 119 5.01 -0.34 -11.64
N ASN A 120 4.76 0.90 -11.18
CA ASN A 120 3.61 1.68 -11.60
C ASN A 120 3.84 2.17 -13.03
N GLN A 121 2.86 1.98 -13.92
CA GLN A 121 2.90 2.45 -15.30
C GLN A 121 1.99 3.67 -15.53
N GLY A 122 1.48 4.24 -14.43
CA GLY A 122 0.47 5.28 -14.42
C GLY A 122 -0.94 4.73 -14.55
N GLU A 123 -1.92 5.56 -14.18
CA GLU A 123 -3.35 5.25 -14.31
C GLU A 123 -3.75 3.93 -13.62
N GLY A 124 -3.12 3.61 -12.47
CA GLY A 124 -3.40 2.39 -11.70
C GLY A 124 -2.97 1.08 -12.38
N LYS A 125 -2.11 1.14 -13.41
CA LYS A 125 -1.58 -0.04 -14.10
C LYS A 125 -0.23 -0.44 -13.53
N PHE A 126 -0.03 -1.75 -13.34
CA PHE A 126 1.17 -2.31 -12.74
C PHE A 126 1.75 -3.45 -13.56
N LYS A 127 3.07 -3.57 -13.55
CA LYS A 127 3.79 -4.74 -14.07
C LYS A 127 4.86 -5.19 -13.08
N PRO A 128 5.26 -6.48 -13.05
CA PRO A 128 6.45 -6.90 -12.32
C PRO A 128 7.68 -6.15 -12.81
N LEU A 129 8.48 -5.63 -11.87
CA LEU A 129 9.81 -5.10 -12.14
C LEU A 129 10.80 -6.27 -12.18
N GLU A 130 11.53 -6.41 -13.30
CA GLU A 130 12.56 -7.44 -13.53
C GLU A 130 13.93 -7.04 -13.01
#